data_AF-A0A354XVH1-F1
#
_entry.id   AF-A0A354XVH1-F1
#
_cell.length_a   1.000
_cell.length_b   1.000
_cell.length_c   1.000
_cell.angle_alpha   90.00
_cell.angle_beta   90.00
_cell.angle_gamma   90.00
#
_symmetry.space_group_name_H-M   'P 1'
#
loop_
_entity.id
_entity.type
_entity.pdbx_description
1 polymer ?
#
loop_
_entity_poly.entity_id
_entity_poly.type
_entity_poly.pdbx_seq_one_letter_code
_entity_poly.pdbx_strand_id
1 'polypeptide(L)' 'QMGFGAGMGLPNIKRNTDEMHLTSVPGKGTTLEMTVKF' A
#
# COMPACT_ATOMS: atom_id res chain seq x y z
N GLN A 1 10.34 8.23 -17.61
CA GLN A 1 9.07 7.71 -17.06
C GLN A 1 9.40 6.77 -15.89
N MET A 2 8.66 6.82 -14.78
CA MET A 2 8.77 5.80 -13.73
C MET A 2 7.87 4.62 -14.11
N GLY A 3 8.49 3.46 -14.37
CA GLY A 3 7.81 2.24 -14.78
C GLY A 3 7.45 1.33 -13.61
N PHE A 4 6.97 0.13 -13.94
CA PHE A 4 6.73 -0.94 -12.98
C PHE A 4 8.01 -1.27 -12.19
N GLY A 5 7.88 -1.49 -10.87
CA GLY A 5 9.02 -1.81 -10.00
C GLY A 5 9.84 -0.62 -9.49
N ALA A 6 9.53 0.62 -9.89
CA ALA A 6 10.23 1.83 -9.42
C ALA A 6 9.94 2.23 -7.95
N GLY A 7 9.27 1.37 -7.17
CA GLY A 7 8.93 1.65 -5.76
C GLY A 7 7.75 2.60 -5.53
N MET A 8 6.97 2.93 -6.58
CA MET A 8 5.92 3.95 -6.50
C MET A 8 4.57 3.46 -5.97
N GLY A 9 4.34 2.15 -5.85
CA GLY A 9 3.03 1.59 -5.49
C GLY A 9 2.54 2.00 -4.10
N LEU A 10 3.26 1.62 -3.04
CA LEU A 10 2.88 1.93 -1.67
C LEU A 10 2.83 3.43 -1.37
N PRO A 11 3.79 4.26 -1.83
CA PRO A 11 3.68 5.71 -1.69
C PRO A 11 2.43 6.30 -2.34
N ASN A 12 2.06 5.82 -3.53
CA ASN A 12 0.85 6.28 -4.21
C ASN A 12 -0.42 5.85 -3.48
N ILE A 13 -0.48 4.63 -2.94
CA ILE A 13 -1.63 4.17 -2.16
C ILE A 13 -1.79 5.04 -0.92
N LYS A 14 -0.72 5.22 -0.13
CA LYS A 14 -0.73 6.05 1.08
C LYS A 14 -1.20 7.49 0.83
N ARG A 15 -0.85 8.06 -0.33
CA ARG A 15 -1.25 9.43 -0.70
C ARG A 15 -2.74 9.57 -1.01
N ASN A 16 -3.42 8.50 -1.40
CA ASN A 16 -4.80 8.53 -1.90
C ASN A 16 -5.80 7.84 -0.95
N THR A 17 -5.42 7.60 0.30
CA THR A 17 -6.24 6.92 1.31
C THR A 17 -6.19 7.70 2.61
N ASP A 18 -7.30 7.75 3.34
CA ASP A 18 -7.35 8.40 4.66
C ASP A 18 -6.61 7.57 5.72
N GLU A 19 -6.78 6.24 5.65
CA GLU A 19 -6.13 5.30 6.56
C GLU A 19 -5.50 4.15 5.77
N MET A 20 -4.32 3.70 6.24
CA MET A 20 -3.56 2.61 5.64
C MET A 20 -2.89 1.78 6.73
N HIS A 21 -3.17 0.48 6.75
CA HIS A 21 -2.53 -0.51 7.64
C HIS A 21 -1.86 -1.61 6.82
N LEU A 22 -0.58 -1.87 7.11
CA LEU A 22 0.20 -2.91 6.45
C LEU A 22 0.65 -3.93 7.49
N THR A 23 0.25 -5.19 7.32
CA THR A 23 0.71 -6.30 8.14
C THR A 23 1.39 -7.33 7.27
N SER A 24 2.50 -7.88 7.74
CA SER A 24 3.25 -8.91 7.01
C SER A 24 3.76 -9.95 7.99
N VAL A 25 3.59 -11.22 7.63
CA VAL A 25 4.09 -12.34 8.41
C VAL A 25 4.96 -13.21 7.50
N PRO A 26 6.26 -13.39 7.82
CA PRO A 26 7.16 -14.21 7.02
C PRO A 26 6.59 -15.61 6.79
N GLY A 27 6.60 -16.05 5.53
CA GLY A 27 6.06 -17.36 5.13
C GLY A 27 4.53 -17.49 5.13
N LYS A 28 3.77 -16.45 5.54
CA LYS A 28 2.30 -16.45 5.46
C LYS A 28 1.75 -15.42 4.46
N GLY A 29 2.43 -14.30 4.29
CA GLY A 29 2.07 -13.28 3.32
C GLY A 29 1.97 -11.88 3.92
N THR A 30 1.45 -10.96 3.11
CA THR A 30 1.33 -9.53 3.42
C THR A 30 -0.09 -9.09 3.12
N THR A 31 -0.70 -8.38 4.06
CA THR A 31 -2.04 -7.80 3.94
C THR A 31 -1.93 -6.29 4.03
N LEU A 32 -2.56 -5.60 3.08
CA LEU A 32 -2.67 -4.15 3.03
C LEU A 32 -4.15 -3.77 3.12
N GLU A 33 -4.50 -3.04 4.16
CA GLU A 33 -5.84 -2.50 4.40
C GLU A 33 -5.82 -1.00 4.16
N MET A 34 -6.86 -0.49 3.51
CA MET A 34 -7.01 0.91 3.17
C MET A 34 -8.45 1.37 3.31
N THR A 35 -8.66 2.58 3.80
CA THR A 35 -9.98 3.18 3.99
C THR A 35 -10.04 4.57 3.36
N VAL A 36 -11.16 4.85 2.70
CA VAL A 36 -11.51 6.17 2.15
C VAL A 36 -12.81 6.61 2.80
N LYS A 37 -12.85 7.82 3.36
CA LYS A 37 -14.01 8.43 4.01
C LYS A 37 -14.67 9.41 3.04
N PHE A 38 -16.00 9.36 2.94
CA PHE A 38 -16.81 10.24 2.09
C PHE A 38 -17.53 11.30 2.92
#